data_AF-A0A6A6X2Q3-F1
#
_entry.id   AF-A0A6A6X2Q3-F1
#
_cell.length_a   1.000
_cell.length_b   1.000
_cell.length_c   1.000
_cell.angle_alpha   90.00
_cell.angle_beta   90.00
_cell.angle_gamma   90.00
#
_symmetry.space_group_name_H-M   'P 1'
#
loop_
_entity.id
_entity.type
_entity.pdbx_description
1 polymer ?
#
loop_
_entity_poly.entity_id
_entity_poly.type
_entity_poly.pdbx_seq_one_letter_code
_entity_poly.pdbx_strand_id
1 'polypeptide(L)'
;MPTKTRAKAVQLAEKSNPDAPPTLSLPNEEHLGKKGVKRKRPSSPVAGSEEEKSSVTPPPKKTSWGRAAKTPAQIAKVKADKEKAAKEKAKMAVQRAAIATEKKAAKEKAAAKRLEQKQRKEDWKAWILEHNADGEKFKCDPEAQDTLTQTNCKVYYNVTPDELKTLPYDERFNSHNIKRPSKVFRRTDVQRLAFRKQAILSGVVQNDEEDLLKRGKALFEDKYGTVDTEFEIQKQSEAKKKTHKSE
;
A
#
# COMPACT_ATOMS: atom_id res chain seq x y z
N MET A 1 59.46 -22.24 23.22
CA MET A 1 60.05 -21.39 22.16
C MET A 1 58.99 -20.38 21.70
N PRO A 2 59.05 -19.11 22.13
CA PRO A 2 58.09 -18.09 21.75
C PRO A 2 58.54 -17.37 20.47
N THR A 3 57.74 -17.43 19.41
CA THR A 3 58.03 -16.67 18.17
C THR A 3 56.91 -15.67 17.86
N LYS A 4 57.21 -14.42 18.24
CA LYS A 4 57.02 -13.17 17.50
C LYS A 4 55.74 -12.99 16.66
N THR A 5 54.87 -12.16 17.24
CA THR A 5 54.23 -10.96 16.67
C THR A 5 54.70 -10.54 15.26
N ARG A 6 53.75 -10.42 14.32
CA ARG A 6 53.90 -9.52 13.17
C ARG A 6 52.56 -8.86 12.83
N ALA A 7 52.41 -7.63 13.30
CA ALA A 7 51.43 -6.68 12.81
C ALA A 7 51.66 -6.41 11.32
N LYS A 8 50.58 -6.39 10.54
CA LYS A 8 50.57 -5.81 9.20
C LYS A 8 49.45 -4.77 9.17
N ALA A 9 49.87 -3.52 9.40
CA ALA A 9 49.11 -2.35 9.02
C ALA A 9 49.13 -2.25 7.49
N VAL A 10 47.95 -2.25 6.87
CA VAL A 10 47.76 -1.78 5.50
C VAL A 10 46.74 -0.65 5.59
N GLN A 11 47.27 0.56 5.67
CA GLN A 11 46.55 1.76 5.26
C GLN A 11 46.58 1.78 3.73
N LEU A 12 45.42 1.69 3.10
CA LEU A 12 45.22 2.30 1.79
C LEU A 12 44.05 3.28 1.92
N ALA A 13 44.41 4.55 1.82
CA ALA A 13 43.49 5.67 1.74
C ALA A 13 42.98 5.78 0.30
N GLU A 14 41.70 5.47 0.08
CA GLU A 14 40.97 6.02 -1.06
C GLU A 14 40.12 7.19 -0.58
N LYS A 15 40.59 8.38 -0.94
CA LYS A 15 39.83 9.63 -0.86
C LYS A 15 38.81 9.62 -2.00
N SER A 16 37.58 9.20 -1.75
CA SER A 16 36.46 9.46 -2.65
C SER A 16 35.73 10.73 -2.22
N ASN A 17 35.75 11.70 -3.12
CA ASN A 17 35.24 13.06 -3.10
C ASN A 17 33.74 13.16 -2.72
N PRO A 18 33.33 13.81 -1.62
CA PRO A 18 31.92 13.99 -1.27
C PRO A 18 31.44 15.41 -1.55
N ASP A 19 31.44 15.88 -2.80
CA ASP A 19 30.74 17.13 -3.13
C ASP A 19 30.39 17.26 -4.62
N ALA A 20 29.59 16.31 -5.11
CA ALA A 20 28.84 16.49 -6.35
C ALA A 20 27.34 16.42 -6.01
N PRO A 21 26.56 17.51 -6.20
CA PRO A 21 25.12 17.44 -6.04
C PRO A 21 24.55 16.44 -7.06
N PRO A 22 23.58 15.59 -6.68
CA PRO A 22 22.94 14.68 -7.61
C PRO A 22 22.23 15.51 -8.69
N THR A 23 22.78 15.51 -9.90
CA THR A 23 22.08 15.93 -11.10
C THR A 23 20.83 15.08 -11.23
N LEU A 24 19.67 15.71 -11.04
CA LEU A 24 18.35 15.16 -11.30
C LEU A 24 18.22 14.84 -12.80
N SER A 25 18.68 13.65 -13.20
CA SER A 25 18.31 13.05 -14.46
C SER A 25 16.83 12.73 -14.42
N LEU A 26 16.04 13.58 -15.07
CA LEU A 26 14.63 13.34 -15.35
C LEU A 26 14.49 12.01 -16.11
N PRO A 27 13.74 11.03 -15.59
CA PRO A 27 13.44 9.83 -16.36
C PRO A 27 12.58 10.21 -17.56
N ASN A 28 13.08 9.81 -18.71
CA ASN A 28 12.50 9.88 -20.04
C ASN A 28 11.01 9.44 -20.01
N GLU A 29 10.10 10.34 -20.39
CA GLU A 29 8.67 10.03 -20.64
C GLU A 29 8.56 9.23 -21.94
N GLU A 30 8.88 7.93 -21.91
CA GLU A 30 8.52 7.04 -23.00
C GLU A 30 7.28 6.21 -22.69
N HIS A 31 6.25 6.50 -23.49
CA HIS A 31 5.21 5.59 -23.95
C HIS A 31 4.15 5.12 -22.95
N LEU A 32 3.10 5.95 -22.88
CA LEU A 32 1.73 5.58 -22.51
C LEU A 32 1.18 4.45 -23.40
N GLY A 33 1.45 3.21 -23.03
CA GLY A 33 0.68 2.05 -23.46
C GLY A 33 -0.70 2.04 -22.80
N LYS A 34 -1.68 2.74 -23.41
CA LYS A 34 -3.10 2.70 -23.02
C LYS A 34 -3.67 1.30 -23.27
N LYS A 35 -3.47 0.35 -22.34
CA LYS A 35 -4.24 -0.89 -22.30
C LYS A 35 -5.66 -0.58 -21.83
N GLY A 36 -6.60 -0.67 -22.77
CA GLY A 36 -8.02 -0.43 -22.55
C GLY A 36 -8.60 -1.31 -21.44
N VAL A 37 -8.87 -0.69 -20.30
CA VAL A 37 -9.75 -1.27 -19.29
C VAL A 37 -11.16 -1.21 -19.84
N LYS A 38 -11.67 -2.36 -20.34
CA LYS A 38 -13.10 -2.61 -20.54
C LYS A 38 -13.81 -2.43 -19.21
N ARG A 39 -14.23 -1.20 -18.91
CA ARG A 39 -15.16 -0.91 -17.83
C ARG A 39 -16.50 -1.55 -18.21
N LYS A 40 -16.88 -2.61 -17.51
CA LYS A 40 -18.28 -3.07 -17.45
C LYS A 40 -19.12 -1.87 -17.04
N ARG A 41 -19.94 -1.39 -17.98
CA ARG A 41 -20.96 -0.36 -17.75
C ARG A 41 -21.93 -0.91 -16.70
N PRO A 42 -22.19 -0.22 -15.58
CA PRO A 42 -23.38 -0.54 -14.80
C PRO A 42 -24.59 -0.24 -15.68
N SER A 43 -25.43 -1.25 -15.87
CA SER A 43 -26.72 -1.13 -16.53
C SER A 43 -27.59 -0.16 -15.72
N SER A 44 -27.78 1.05 -16.24
CA SER A 44 -28.86 1.92 -15.79
C SER A 44 -30.20 1.26 -16.13
N PRO A 45 -31.17 1.25 -15.21
CA PRO A 45 -32.55 0.93 -15.55
C PRO A 45 -33.10 2.04 -16.44
N VAL A 46 -33.56 1.61 -17.61
CA VAL A 46 -34.40 2.35 -18.56
C VAL A 46 -35.86 2.19 -18.14
N ALA A 47 -36.65 3.23 -18.46
CA ALA A 47 -38.11 3.27 -18.59
C ALA A 47 -38.90 3.78 -17.38
N GLY A 48 -39.57 4.92 -17.60
CA GLY A 48 -40.73 5.35 -16.82
C GLY A 48 -40.74 6.83 -16.48
N SER A 49 -40.81 7.73 -17.46
CA SER A 49 -41.43 9.05 -17.22
C SER A 49 -41.94 9.59 -18.55
N GLU A 50 -43.25 9.67 -18.61
CA GLU A 50 -44.05 10.06 -19.75
C GLU A 50 -43.80 11.51 -20.13
N GLU A 51 -43.69 11.75 -21.44
CA GLU A 51 -43.78 13.08 -22.04
C GLU A 51 -45.19 13.64 -21.83
N GLU A 52 -45.37 14.48 -20.81
CA GLU A 52 -46.42 15.50 -20.84
C GLU A 52 -45.86 16.78 -21.47
N LYS A 53 -46.16 16.95 -22.76
CA LYS A 53 -46.06 18.23 -23.46
C LYS A 53 -47.14 19.17 -22.92
N SER A 54 -46.80 20.00 -21.93
CA SER A 54 -47.60 21.19 -21.60
C SER A 54 -46.97 22.44 -22.20
N SER A 55 -47.61 22.95 -23.25
CA SER A 55 -47.31 24.25 -23.86
C SER A 55 -47.73 25.37 -22.91
N VAL A 56 -46.79 25.92 -22.16
CA VAL A 56 -47.01 27.14 -21.37
C VAL A 56 -46.53 28.34 -22.17
N THR A 57 -47.51 29.09 -22.65
CA THR A 57 -47.41 30.40 -23.29
C THR A 57 -46.66 31.41 -22.41
N PRO A 58 -45.80 32.28 -22.98
CA PRO A 58 -45.15 33.35 -22.22
C PRO A 58 -46.19 34.39 -21.79
N PRO A 59 -46.28 34.76 -20.49
CA PRO A 59 -47.21 35.78 -20.05
C PRO A 59 -46.78 37.18 -20.52
N PRO A 60 -47.74 38.11 -20.74
CA PRO A 60 -47.47 39.44 -21.26
C PRO A 60 -46.70 40.30 -20.26
N LYS A 61 -45.73 41.06 -20.78
CA LYS A 61 -44.95 42.08 -20.05
C LYS A 61 -45.89 43.18 -19.52
N LYS A 62 -46.30 43.07 -18.26
CA LYS A 62 -46.95 44.17 -17.53
C LYS A 62 -45.87 45.18 -17.12
N THR A 63 -45.91 46.35 -17.76
CA THR A 63 -45.18 47.56 -17.36
C THR A 63 -45.78 48.10 -16.05
N SER A 64 -45.11 47.89 -14.92
CA SER A 64 -45.51 48.46 -13.64
C SER A 64 -45.04 49.92 -13.52
N TRP A 65 -45.84 50.82 -14.08
CA TRP A 65 -45.82 52.24 -13.72
C TRP A 65 -46.56 52.42 -12.40
N GLY A 66 -45.81 52.65 -11.32
CA GLY A 66 -46.35 52.82 -9.98
C GLY A 66 -45.29 52.68 -8.89
N ARG A 67 -44.17 53.41 -8.99
CA ARG A 67 -43.27 53.56 -7.85
C ARG A 67 -43.88 54.56 -6.87
N ALA A 68 -44.66 54.04 -5.93
CA ALA A 68 -44.91 54.75 -4.68
C ALA A 68 -43.55 55.04 -4.01
N ALA A 69 -43.30 56.30 -3.67
CA ALA A 69 -42.08 56.72 -3.00
C ALA A 69 -41.93 55.94 -1.69
N LYS A 70 -40.87 55.14 -1.58
CA LYS A 70 -40.58 54.36 -0.38
C LYS A 70 -40.39 55.31 0.80
N THR A 71 -41.11 55.05 1.88
CA THR A 71 -40.96 55.80 3.12
C THR A 71 -39.54 55.62 3.69
N PRO A 72 -38.97 56.64 4.35
CA PRO A 72 -37.60 56.59 4.89
C PRO A 72 -37.37 55.38 5.83
N ALA A 73 -38.40 54.92 6.54
CA ALA A 73 -38.34 53.74 7.39
C ALA A 73 -38.10 52.42 6.61
N GLN A 74 -38.62 52.28 5.38
CA GLN A 74 -38.39 51.10 4.55
C GLN A 74 -36.97 51.09 3.94
N ILE A 75 -36.42 52.27 3.64
CA ILE A 75 -35.04 52.41 3.13
C ILE A 75 -34.03 52.03 4.22
N ALA A 76 -34.32 52.37 5.48
CA ALA A 76 -33.47 52.02 6.63
C ALA A 76 -33.41 50.50 6.89
N LYS A 77 -34.56 49.78 6.84
CA LYS A 77 -34.60 48.31 6.99
C LYS A 77 -33.79 47.59 5.91
N VAL A 78 -33.96 47.99 4.64
CA VAL A 78 -33.22 47.39 3.52
C VAL A 78 -31.71 47.59 3.64
N LYS A 79 -31.24 48.72 4.17
CA LYS A 79 -29.81 48.94 4.45
C LYS A 79 -29.28 48.01 5.55
N ALA A 80 -30.03 47.85 6.64
CA ALA A 80 -29.65 46.98 7.75
C ALA A 80 -29.59 45.49 7.34
N ASP A 81 -30.57 45.02 6.56
CA ASP A 81 -30.59 43.64 6.06
C ASP A 81 -29.46 43.37 5.05
N LYS A 82 -29.12 44.36 4.22
CA LYS A 82 -28.01 44.26 3.27
C LYS A 82 -26.64 44.21 3.97
N GLU A 83 -26.48 44.92 5.09
CA GLU A 83 -25.26 44.87 5.90
C GLU A 83 -25.11 43.53 6.64
N LYS A 84 -26.21 42.98 7.19
CA LYS A 84 -26.21 41.64 7.80
C LYS A 84 -25.84 40.55 6.78
N ALA A 85 -26.43 40.61 5.57
CA ALA A 85 -26.11 39.68 4.50
C ALA A 85 -24.65 39.81 4.01
N ALA A 86 -24.08 41.02 4.00
CA ALA A 86 -22.67 41.22 3.64
C ALA A 86 -21.72 40.64 4.70
N LYS A 87 -22.03 40.83 5.99
CA LYS A 87 -21.27 40.25 7.11
C LYS A 87 -21.31 38.73 7.10
N GLU A 88 -22.45 38.12 6.79
CA GLU A 88 -22.57 36.66 6.69
C GLU A 88 -21.80 36.09 5.48
N LYS A 89 -21.89 36.75 4.31
CA LYS A 89 -21.12 36.36 3.12
C LYS A 89 -19.61 36.44 3.37
N ALA A 90 -19.12 37.46 4.08
CA ALA A 90 -17.72 37.58 4.45
C ALA A 90 -17.28 36.43 5.37
N LYS A 91 -18.08 36.08 6.39
CA LYS A 91 -17.81 34.93 7.27
C LYS A 91 -17.75 33.61 6.50
N MET A 92 -18.70 33.38 5.59
CA MET A 92 -18.72 32.18 4.74
C MET A 92 -17.52 32.13 3.77
N ALA A 93 -17.08 33.27 3.24
CA ALA A 93 -15.90 33.34 2.38
C ALA A 93 -14.62 32.97 3.14
N VAL A 94 -14.46 33.45 4.37
CA VAL A 94 -13.32 33.09 5.25
C VAL A 94 -13.33 31.60 5.59
N GLN A 95 -14.49 31.04 5.96
CA GLN A 95 -14.61 29.59 6.23
C GLN A 95 -14.29 28.74 5.00
N ARG A 96 -14.77 29.13 3.81
CA ARG A 96 -14.46 28.43 2.55
C ARG A 96 -12.97 28.48 2.22
N ALA A 97 -12.30 29.61 2.48
CA ALA A 97 -10.87 29.74 2.29
C ALA A 97 -10.09 28.81 3.24
N ALA A 98 -10.46 28.74 4.52
CA ALA A 98 -9.83 27.85 5.51
C ALA A 98 -9.99 26.36 5.12
N ILE A 99 -11.21 25.94 4.72
CA ILE A 99 -11.45 24.57 4.25
C ILE A 99 -10.64 24.27 2.98
N ALA A 100 -10.49 25.24 2.07
CA ALA A 100 -9.69 25.06 0.86
C ALA A 100 -8.20 24.88 1.19
N THR A 101 -7.66 25.61 2.18
CA THR A 101 -6.27 25.44 2.61
C THR A 101 -6.02 24.08 3.28
N GLU A 102 -6.94 23.63 4.14
CA GLU A 102 -6.83 22.31 4.78
C GLU A 102 -6.92 21.17 3.77
N LYS A 103 -7.83 21.26 2.79
CA LYS A 103 -7.93 20.27 1.70
C LYS A 103 -6.67 20.22 0.84
N LYS A 104 -6.03 21.35 0.56
CA LYS A 104 -4.76 21.39 -0.17
C LYS A 104 -3.65 20.71 0.63
N ALA A 105 -3.49 21.06 1.91
CA ALA A 105 -2.49 20.45 2.79
C ALA A 105 -2.70 18.93 2.96
N ALA A 106 -3.95 18.47 3.07
CA ALA A 106 -4.27 17.05 3.15
C ALA A 106 -3.92 16.31 1.84
N LYS A 107 -4.17 16.93 0.67
CA LYS A 107 -3.84 16.36 -0.64
C LYS A 107 -2.33 16.24 -0.83
N GLU A 108 -1.56 17.24 -0.42
CA GLU A 108 -0.09 17.23 -0.48
C GLU A 108 0.51 16.15 0.43
N LYS A 109 0.03 16.04 1.68
CA LYS A 109 0.44 14.96 2.59
C LYS A 109 0.10 13.57 2.04
N ALA A 110 -1.07 13.41 1.42
CA ALA A 110 -1.46 12.15 0.79
C ALA A 110 -0.60 11.83 -0.45
N ALA A 111 -0.21 12.84 -1.24
CA ALA A 111 0.68 12.67 -2.38
C ALA A 111 2.09 12.27 -1.94
N ALA A 112 2.65 12.93 -0.92
CA ALA A 112 3.95 12.58 -0.34
C ALA A 112 3.99 11.14 0.17
N LYS A 113 2.99 10.74 0.98
CA LYS A 113 2.86 9.35 1.47
C LYS A 113 2.77 8.32 0.33
N ARG A 114 2.12 8.66 -0.78
CA ARG A 114 2.05 7.78 -1.96
C ARG A 114 3.39 7.63 -2.67
N LEU A 115 4.19 8.68 -2.74
CA LEU A 115 5.54 8.63 -3.32
C LEU A 115 6.45 7.77 -2.45
N GLU A 116 6.44 7.99 -1.13
CA GLU A 116 7.21 7.16 -0.19
C GLU A 116 6.82 5.67 -0.28
N GLN A 117 5.51 5.37 -0.34
CA GLN A 117 5.06 3.98 -0.50
C GLN A 117 5.48 3.35 -1.83
N LYS A 118 5.66 4.13 -2.90
CA LYS A 118 6.18 3.62 -4.17
C LYS A 118 7.66 3.29 -4.05
N GLN A 119 8.45 4.20 -3.48
CA GLN A 119 9.87 4.00 -3.22
C GLN A 119 10.09 2.73 -2.39
N ARG A 120 9.39 2.57 -1.25
CA ARG A 120 9.51 1.37 -0.42
C ARG A 120 9.18 0.06 -1.14
N LYS A 121 8.27 0.09 -2.13
CA LYS A 121 7.95 -1.07 -2.96
C LYS A 121 9.03 -1.34 -4.00
N GLU A 122 9.65 -0.30 -4.53
CA GLU A 122 10.79 -0.38 -5.44
C GLU A 122 12.02 -0.91 -4.70
N ASP A 123 12.30 -0.40 -3.50
CA ASP A 123 13.36 -0.89 -2.62
C ASP A 123 13.19 -2.37 -2.29
N TRP A 124 11.96 -2.80 -1.96
CA TRP A 124 11.66 -4.21 -1.72
C TRP A 124 11.90 -5.07 -2.96
N LYS A 125 11.53 -4.59 -4.15
CA LYS A 125 11.80 -5.32 -5.40
C LYS A 125 13.29 -5.39 -5.71
N ALA A 126 14.03 -4.30 -5.49
CA ALA A 126 15.47 -4.28 -5.66
C ALA A 126 16.14 -5.29 -4.72
N TRP A 127 15.70 -5.35 -3.46
CA TRP A 127 16.18 -6.32 -2.48
C TRP A 127 15.94 -7.77 -2.95
N ILE A 128 14.75 -8.09 -3.48
CA ILE A 128 14.46 -9.43 -4.04
C ILE A 128 15.40 -9.79 -5.19
N LEU A 129 15.68 -8.83 -6.08
CA LEU A 129 16.57 -9.07 -7.24
C LEU A 129 18.01 -9.32 -6.80
N GLU A 130 18.48 -8.58 -5.79
CA GLU A 130 19.81 -8.74 -5.23
C GLU A 130 20.00 -10.06 -4.47
N HIS A 131 18.95 -10.52 -3.76
CA HIS A 131 19.00 -11.71 -2.91
C HIS A 131 18.37 -12.94 -3.59
N ASN A 132 18.34 -12.97 -4.93
CA ASN A 132 17.75 -14.08 -5.63
C ASN A 132 18.64 -15.33 -5.52
N ALA A 133 18.19 -16.33 -4.76
CA ALA A 133 18.87 -17.61 -4.56
C ALA A 133 18.30 -18.68 -5.52
N ASP A 134 17.92 -18.27 -6.74
CA ASP A 134 17.29 -19.15 -7.71
C ASP A 134 18.17 -20.39 -7.97
N GLY A 135 17.64 -21.55 -7.57
CA GLY A 135 18.28 -22.86 -7.75
C GLY A 135 19.09 -23.36 -6.55
N GLU A 136 19.20 -22.59 -5.47
CA GLU A 136 19.81 -23.10 -4.24
C GLU A 136 18.87 -24.12 -3.57
N LYS A 137 19.32 -25.36 -3.52
CA LYS A 137 18.59 -26.45 -2.88
C LYS A 137 19.10 -26.66 -1.46
N PHE A 138 18.22 -26.64 -0.46
CA PHE A 138 18.59 -27.09 0.87
C PHE A 138 18.22 -28.57 1.02
N LYS A 139 19.10 -29.34 1.67
CA LYS A 139 18.75 -30.70 2.09
C LYS A 139 17.82 -30.60 3.28
N CYS A 140 16.54 -30.88 3.05
CA CYS A 140 15.59 -31.04 4.14
C CYS A 140 15.71 -32.45 4.69
N ASP A 141 15.81 -32.58 6.01
CA ASP A 141 15.54 -33.86 6.65
C ASP A 141 14.05 -34.21 6.40
N PRO A 142 13.71 -35.39 5.86
CA PRO A 142 12.32 -35.78 5.66
C PRO A 142 11.48 -35.71 6.94
N GLU A 143 12.10 -35.87 8.12
CA GLU A 143 11.42 -35.81 9.41
C GLU A 143 11.21 -34.38 9.94
N ALA A 144 11.86 -33.37 9.36
CA ALA A 144 11.69 -32.00 9.79
C ALA A 144 10.26 -31.52 9.51
N GLN A 145 9.49 -31.38 10.59
CA GLN A 145 8.10 -30.89 10.55
C GLN A 145 7.99 -29.40 10.20
N ASP A 146 9.09 -28.65 10.22
CA ASP A 146 9.13 -27.20 9.99
C ASP A 146 9.32 -26.81 8.52
N THR A 147 8.62 -27.51 7.62
CA THR A 147 8.57 -27.17 6.20
C THR A 147 7.20 -26.68 5.76
N LEU A 148 7.19 -25.69 4.88
CA LEU A 148 5.99 -25.09 4.31
C LEU A 148 5.99 -25.23 2.79
N THR A 149 4.85 -25.61 2.23
CA THR A 149 4.66 -25.58 0.78
C THR A 149 4.53 -24.13 0.29
N GLN A 150 4.78 -23.90 -1.00
CA GLN A 150 4.57 -22.59 -1.63
C GLN A 150 3.16 -22.00 -1.36
N THR A 151 2.11 -22.83 -1.43
CA THR A 151 0.73 -22.42 -1.13
C THR A 151 0.59 -21.95 0.30
N ASN A 152 1.15 -22.69 1.26
CA ASN A 152 1.10 -22.33 2.68
C ASN A 152 1.87 -21.03 2.97
N CYS A 153 3.02 -20.81 2.32
CA CYS A 153 3.77 -19.55 2.45
C CYS A 153 2.94 -18.34 2.02
N LYS A 154 2.17 -18.46 0.93
CA LYS A 154 1.27 -17.41 0.46
C LYS A 154 0.10 -17.18 1.41
N VAL A 155 -0.51 -18.25 1.93
CA VAL A 155 -1.68 -18.14 2.81
C VAL A 155 -1.29 -17.56 4.17
N TYR A 156 -0.26 -18.09 4.82
CA TYR A 156 0.07 -17.72 6.20
C TYR A 156 0.92 -16.45 6.30
N TYR A 157 1.83 -16.23 5.36
CA TYR A 157 2.81 -15.13 5.46
C TYR A 157 2.61 -14.05 4.38
N ASN A 158 1.64 -14.22 3.50
CA ASN A 158 1.41 -13.33 2.35
C ASN A 158 2.69 -13.09 1.52
N VAL A 159 3.50 -14.15 1.40
CA VAL A 159 4.73 -14.15 0.59
C VAL A 159 4.40 -14.66 -0.81
N THR A 160 4.84 -13.92 -1.82
CA THR A 160 4.58 -14.21 -3.23
C THR A 160 5.58 -15.24 -3.78
N PRO A 161 5.23 -15.96 -4.87
CA PRO A 161 6.14 -16.87 -5.56
C PRO A 161 7.49 -16.25 -5.95
N ASP A 162 7.50 -14.97 -6.35
CA ASP A 162 8.73 -14.28 -6.74
C ASP A 162 9.62 -13.96 -5.55
N GLU A 163 9.03 -13.61 -4.40
CA GLU A 163 9.75 -13.42 -3.14
C GLU A 163 10.37 -14.74 -2.65
N LEU A 164 9.68 -15.87 -2.84
CA LEU A 164 10.18 -17.19 -2.42
C LEU A 164 11.41 -17.68 -3.19
N LYS A 165 11.73 -17.08 -4.35
CA LYS A 165 12.96 -17.38 -5.10
C LYS A 165 14.22 -16.94 -4.35
N THR A 166 14.08 -16.00 -3.41
CA THR A 166 15.17 -15.57 -2.52
C THR A 166 15.53 -16.60 -1.45
N LEU A 167 14.73 -17.66 -1.29
CA LEU A 167 14.94 -18.69 -0.28
C LEU A 167 15.36 -20.01 -0.91
N PRO A 168 16.28 -20.74 -0.26
CA PRO A 168 16.55 -22.12 -0.61
C PRO A 168 15.28 -22.97 -0.53
N TYR A 169 15.11 -23.89 -1.47
CA TYR A 169 13.95 -24.78 -1.50
C TYR A 169 14.34 -26.25 -1.62
N ASP A 170 13.43 -27.14 -1.25
CA ASP A 170 13.53 -28.57 -1.49
C ASP A 170 12.34 -29.03 -2.34
N GLU A 171 12.54 -30.04 -3.17
CA GLU A 171 11.53 -30.58 -4.09
C GLU A 171 10.97 -31.87 -3.48
N ARG A 172 9.73 -31.82 -3.00
CA ARG A 172 9.02 -33.00 -2.50
C ARG A 172 8.09 -33.57 -3.55
N PHE A 173 7.98 -34.89 -3.53
CA PHE A 173 7.04 -35.62 -4.37
C PHE A 173 5.60 -35.17 -4.07
N ASN A 174 4.87 -34.81 -5.13
CA ASN A 174 3.47 -34.42 -5.04
C ASN A 174 2.58 -35.59 -5.44
N SER A 175 1.85 -36.16 -4.48
CA SER A 175 0.93 -37.28 -4.70
C SER A 175 -0.18 -36.97 -5.71
N HIS A 176 -0.58 -35.70 -5.83
CA HIS A 176 -1.61 -35.29 -6.77
C HIS A 176 -1.08 -35.05 -8.19
N ASN A 177 0.21 -34.76 -8.34
CA ASN A 177 0.82 -34.48 -9.64
C ASN A 177 2.29 -34.90 -9.69
N ILE A 178 2.53 -36.14 -10.12
CA ILE A 178 3.86 -36.74 -10.26
C ILE A 178 4.78 -35.90 -11.16
N LYS A 179 4.23 -35.22 -12.18
CA LYS A 179 5.01 -34.42 -13.14
C LYS A 179 5.44 -33.07 -12.59
N ARG A 180 4.90 -32.63 -11.45
CA ARG A 180 5.14 -31.30 -10.87
C ARG A 180 5.48 -31.45 -9.38
N PRO A 181 6.77 -31.60 -9.02
CA PRO A 181 7.16 -31.65 -7.62
C PRO A 181 6.76 -30.36 -6.91
N SER A 182 6.38 -30.50 -5.65
CA SER A 182 6.01 -29.37 -4.79
C SER A 182 7.28 -28.78 -4.18
N LYS A 183 7.46 -27.47 -4.30
CA LYS A 183 8.53 -26.76 -3.58
C LYS A 183 8.15 -26.57 -2.12
N VAL A 184 9.04 -26.97 -1.23
CA VAL A 184 8.94 -26.73 0.21
C VAL A 184 10.08 -25.84 0.70
N PHE A 185 9.77 -25.01 1.69
CA PHE A 185 10.65 -23.99 2.26
C PHE A 185 10.71 -24.17 3.77
N ARG A 186 11.83 -23.79 4.40
CA ARG A 186 11.93 -23.79 5.87
C ARG A 186 11.03 -22.70 6.45
N ARG A 187 10.24 -23.07 7.47
CA ARG A 187 9.32 -22.13 8.14
C ARG A 187 10.05 -20.89 8.68
N THR A 188 11.19 -21.10 9.32
CA THR A 188 12.02 -20.03 9.91
C THR A 188 12.42 -18.99 8.88
N ASP A 189 12.79 -19.44 7.67
CA ASP A 189 13.33 -18.57 6.63
C ASP A 189 12.21 -17.78 5.96
N VAL A 190 11.06 -18.42 5.74
CA VAL A 190 9.83 -17.76 5.26
C VAL A 190 9.36 -16.70 6.26
N GLN A 191 9.42 -17.00 7.56
CA GLN A 191 9.04 -16.07 8.62
C GLN A 191 9.98 -14.85 8.66
N ARG A 192 11.31 -15.07 8.59
CA ARG A 192 12.30 -13.98 8.48
C ARG A 192 12.05 -13.10 7.26
N LEU A 193 11.76 -13.72 6.10
CA LEU A 193 11.45 -13.01 4.86
C LEU A 193 10.19 -12.13 5.00
N ALA A 194 9.13 -12.67 5.61
CA ALA A 194 7.89 -11.93 5.85
C ALA A 194 8.08 -10.74 6.80
N PHE A 195 8.86 -10.90 7.86
CA PHE A 195 9.18 -9.82 8.80
C PHE A 195 10.01 -8.73 8.13
N ARG A 196 11.03 -9.12 7.36
CA ARG A 196 11.84 -8.18 6.57
C ARG A 196 10.97 -7.37 5.60
N LYS A 197 10.07 -8.03 4.87
CA LYS A 197 9.11 -7.38 3.98
C LYS A 197 8.29 -6.31 4.70
N GLN A 198 7.77 -6.62 5.89
CA GLN A 198 6.98 -5.65 6.66
C GLN A 198 7.83 -4.47 7.15
N ALA A 199 9.07 -4.71 7.58
CA ALA A 199 9.98 -3.65 8.00
C ALA A 199 10.27 -2.67 6.84
N ILE A 200 10.66 -3.19 5.68
CA ILE A 200 10.97 -2.38 4.49
C ILE A 200 9.75 -1.61 4.00
N LEU A 201 8.58 -2.26 3.89
CA LEU A 201 7.35 -1.59 3.46
C LEU A 201 6.88 -0.51 4.46
N SER A 202 7.26 -0.64 5.72
CA SER A 202 6.96 0.35 6.76
C SER A 202 7.99 1.49 6.82
N GLY A 203 9.08 1.40 6.05
CA GLY A 203 10.13 2.40 5.97
C GLY A 203 11.17 2.30 7.09
N VAL A 204 11.28 1.13 7.72
CA VAL A 204 12.32 0.88 8.72
C VAL A 204 13.61 0.54 7.97
N VAL A 205 14.51 1.50 7.89
CA VAL A 205 15.87 1.29 7.38
C VAL A 205 16.79 1.18 8.58
N GLN A 206 17.21 -0.04 8.90
CA GLN A 206 18.21 -0.32 9.93
C GLN A 206 19.33 -1.13 9.30
N ASN A 207 20.57 -0.82 9.66
CA ASN A 207 21.75 -1.57 9.23
C ASN A 207 21.83 -2.93 9.93
N ASP A 208 21.28 -3.03 11.14
CA ASP A 208 21.25 -4.26 11.92
C ASP A 208 20.07 -5.15 11.53
N GLU A 209 20.38 -6.32 10.96
CA GLU A 209 19.37 -7.29 10.52
C GLU A 209 18.45 -7.73 11.67
N GLU A 210 19.00 -7.96 12.85
CA GLU A 210 18.22 -8.46 13.99
C GLU A 210 17.15 -7.48 14.44
N ASP A 211 17.48 -6.19 14.50
CA ASP A 211 16.54 -5.16 14.91
C ASP A 211 15.49 -4.89 13.84
N LEU A 212 15.90 -4.98 12.57
CA LEU A 212 14.98 -4.95 11.43
C LEU A 212 13.96 -6.09 11.53
N LEU A 213 14.41 -7.31 11.86
CA LEU A 213 13.53 -8.47 12.03
C LEU A 213 12.62 -8.33 13.26
N LYS A 214 13.11 -7.82 14.40
CA LYS A 214 12.28 -7.58 15.60
C LYS A 214 11.16 -6.58 15.32
N ARG A 215 11.47 -5.45 14.68
CA ARG A 215 10.46 -4.45 14.28
C ARG A 215 9.52 -5.00 13.22
N GLY A 216 10.05 -5.73 12.24
CA GLY A 216 9.29 -6.43 11.22
C GLY A 216 8.27 -7.41 11.80
N LYS A 217 8.67 -8.17 12.84
CA LYS A 217 7.79 -9.07 13.58
C LYS A 217 6.63 -8.34 14.23
N ALA A 218 6.91 -7.27 14.98
CA ALA A 218 5.85 -6.48 15.63
C ALA A 218 4.85 -5.89 14.61
N LEU A 219 5.35 -5.39 13.47
CA LEU A 219 4.52 -4.85 12.39
C LEU A 219 3.71 -5.93 11.66
N PHE A 220 4.25 -7.15 11.57
CA PHE A 220 3.55 -8.28 11.00
C PHE A 220 2.41 -8.72 11.91
N GLU A 221 2.67 -8.87 13.21
CA GLU A 221 1.69 -9.28 14.22
C GLU A 221 0.55 -8.27 14.36
N ASP A 222 0.84 -6.96 14.26
CA ASP A 222 -0.19 -5.91 14.24
C ASP A 222 -1.16 -6.03 13.05
N LYS A 223 -0.68 -6.47 11.88
CA LYS A 223 -1.48 -6.57 10.66
C LYS A 223 -2.18 -7.91 10.46
N TYR A 224 -1.51 -9.00 10.85
CA TYR A 224 -1.92 -10.37 10.52
C TYR A 224 -2.20 -11.22 11.76
N GLY A 225 -1.96 -10.72 12.97
CA GLY A 225 -2.10 -11.47 14.22
C GLY A 225 -0.85 -12.28 14.58
N THR A 226 -0.91 -12.96 15.73
CA THR A 226 0.21 -13.73 16.27
C THR A 226 0.50 -14.97 15.40
N VAL A 227 1.73 -15.06 14.91
CA VAL A 227 2.21 -16.08 13.96
C VAL A 227 2.08 -17.51 14.49
N ASP A 228 2.18 -17.70 15.80
CA ASP A 228 2.20 -19.03 16.41
C ASP A 228 0.81 -19.65 16.55
N THR A 229 -0.24 -18.83 16.71
CA THR A 229 -1.58 -19.35 17.00
C THR A 229 -2.23 -20.03 15.80
N GLU A 230 -2.17 -19.45 14.61
CA GLU A 230 -2.94 -19.99 13.47
C GLU A 230 -2.35 -21.29 12.92
N PHE A 231 -1.02 -21.39 12.85
CA PHE A 231 -0.37 -22.60 12.36
C PHE A 231 -0.55 -23.78 13.32
N GLU A 232 -0.44 -23.52 14.64
CA GLU A 232 -0.61 -24.56 15.66
C GLU A 232 -2.06 -25.06 15.70
N ILE A 233 -3.04 -24.14 15.60
CA ILE A 233 -4.46 -24.49 15.54
C ILE A 233 -4.76 -25.36 14.31
N GLN A 234 -4.19 -25.02 13.15
CA GLN A 234 -4.44 -25.77 11.92
C GLN A 234 -3.73 -27.13 11.93
N LYS A 235 -2.49 -27.20 12.43
CA LYS A 235 -1.76 -28.46 12.67
C LYS A 235 -2.53 -29.39 13.60
N GLN A 236 -3.07 -28.86 14.69
CA GLN A 236 -3.92 -29.63 15.61
C GLN A 236 -5.23 -30.07 14.95
N SER A 237 -5.83 -29.24 14.10
CA SER A 237 -7.07 -29.60 13.39
C SER A 237 -6.86 -30.69 12.34
N GLU A 238 -5.72 -30.71 11.63
CA GLU A 238 -5.36 -31.75 10.67
C GLU A 238 -5.00 -33.06 11.36
N ALA A 239 -4.30 -32.99 12.50
CA ALA A 239 -4.02 -34.14 13.35
C ALA A 239 -5.33 -34.81 13.81
N LYS A 240 -6.30 -34.02 14.28
CA LYS A 240 -7.62 -34.51 14.70
C LYS A 240 -8.45 -35.10 13.55
N LYS A 241 -8.32 -34.57 12.32
CA LYS A 241 -9.01 -35.12 11.14
C LYS A 241 -8.42 -36.45 10.67
N LYS A 242 -7.11 -36.66 10.84
CA LYS A 242 -6.46 -37.92 10.48
C LYS A 242 -6.87 -39.07 11.41
N THR A 243 -7.00 -38.82 12.70
CA THR A 243 -7.42 -39.85 13.68
C THR A 243 -8.85 -40.34 13.50
N HIS A 244 -9.74 -39.52 12.92
CA HIS A 244 -11.16 -39.88 12.78
C HIS A 244 -11.51 -40.57 11.45
N LYS A 245 -10.53 -40.75 10.55
CA LYS A 245 -10.73 -41.40 9.23
C LYS A 245 -10.13 -42.82 9.18
N SER A 246 -9.54 -43.27 10.27
CA SER A 246 -8.91 -44.59 10.41
C SER A 246 -9.69 -45.57 11.30
N GLU A 247 -10.88 -45.19 11.74
CA GLU A 247 -11.92 -46.06 12.33
C GLU A 247 -12.98 -46.37 11.27
#